data_AF-A0A2U3LQ35-F1
#
_entry.id   AF-A0A2U3LQ35-F1
#
_cell.length_a   1.000
_cell.length_b   1.000
_cell.length_c   1.000
_cell.angle_alpha   90.00
_cell.angle_beta   90.00
_cell.angle_gamma   90.00
#
_symmetry.space_group_name_H-M   'P 1'
#
loop_
_entity.id
_entity.type
_entity.pdbx_description
1 polymer ?
#
loop_
_entity_poly.entity_id
_entity_poly.type
_entity_poly.pdbx_seq_one_letter_code
_entity_poly.pdbx_strand_id
1 'polypeptide(L)'
;MNRSASQAQARDDRLKRLAENIDALVEKDAGSVRRSREIAALRRDAIAELYGICFDFVSAVNGLLSRGEVVLDPPEFSEGAFDEHAANMIQINVRGRILQVEFKTTAELVSTEDFRVPYTLEGFVRAFNQDLLDKDIIEEQLIFYTLEKKGRMWRFFDARTYRSGPFDQGYLIALMEQLI
;
A
#
# COMPACT_ATOMS: atom_id res chain seq x y z
N MET A 1 -19.99 -50.84 -40.56
CA MET A 1 -19.34 -49.54 -40.83
C MET A 1 -19.69 -48.41 -39.82
N ASN A 2 -20.65 -48.55 -38.90
CA ASN A 2 -21.07 -47.45 -37.97
C ASN A 2 -20.16 -47.17 -36.75
N ARG A 3 -19.36 -48.12 -36.27
CA ARG A 3 -18.54 -47.93 -35.05
C ARG A 3 -17.36 -46.97 -35.26
N SER A 4 -16.71 -47.02 -36.41
CA SER A 4 -15.54 -46.16 -36.71
C SER A 4 -15.92 -44.68 -36.87
N ALA A 5 -17.09 -44.39 -37.43
CA ALA A 5 -17.60 -43.02 -37.56
C ALA A 5 -17.97 -42.41 -36.19
N SER A 6 -18.60 -43.21 -35.32
CA SER A 6 -18.93 -42.79 -33.94
C SER A 6 -17.68 -42.54 -33.09
N GLN A 7 -16.63 -43.36 -33.25
CA GLN A 7 -15.36 -43.17 -32.55
C GLN A 7 -14.58 -41.96 -33.06
N ALA A 8 -14.65 -41.67 -34.37
CA ALA A 8 -14.07 -40.47 -34.95
C ALA A 8 -14.78 -39.19 -34.46
N GLN A 9 -16.13 -39.20 -34.38
CA GLN A 9 -16.91 -38.10 -33.84
C GLN A 9 -16.62 -37.84 -32.36
N ALA A 10 -16.59 -38.90 -31.54
CA ALA A 10 -16.26 -38.76 -30.12
C ALA A 10 -14.83 -38.24 -29.89
N ARG A 11 -13.89 -38.57 -30.78
CA ARG A 11 -12.53 -38.00 -30.73
C ARG A 11 -12.54 -36.52 -31.12
N ASP A 12 -13.26 -36.16 -32.18
CA ASP A 12 -13.41 -34.77 -32.64
C ASP A 12 -14.03 -33.87 -31.56
N ASP A 13 -15.10 -34.34 -30.91
CA ASP A 13 -15.73 -33.61 -29.80
C ASP A 13 -14.80 -33.43 -28.61
N ARG A 14 -13.96 -34.44 -28.30
CA ARG A 14 -12.94 -34.33 -27.25
C ARG A 14 -11.84 -33.33 -27.61
N LEU A 15 -11.43 -33.28 -28.88
CA LEU A 15 -10.45 -32.31 -29.37
C LEU A 15 -10.99 -30.89 -29.32
N LYS A 16 -12.25 -30.67 -29.70
CA LYS A 16 -12.92 -29.35 -29.57
C LYS A 16 -12.95 -28.86 -28.13
N ARG A 17 -13.41 -29.71 -27.19
CA ARG A 17 -13.41 -29.36 -25.76
C ARG A 17 -12.01 -29.07 -25.22
N LEU A 18 -10.99 -29.80 -25.69
CA LEU A 18 -9.61 -29.54 -25.29
C LEU A 18 -9.14 -28.17 -25.80
N ALA A 19 -9.42 -27.83 -27.06
CA ALA A 19 -9.10 -26.52 -27.62
C ALA A 19 -9.80 -25.39 -26.85
N GLU A 20 -11.11 -25.51 -26.60
CA GLU A 20 -11.89 -24.53 -25.81
C GLU A 20 -11.31 -24.32 -24.40
N ASN A 21 -10.89 -25.40 -23.74
CA ASN A 21 -10.27 -25.32 -22.41
C ASN A 21 -8.89 -24.64 -22.46
N ILE A 22 -8.10 -24.90 -23.50
CA ILE A 22 -6.79 -24.25 -23.69
C ILE A 22 -6.99 -22.75 -23.94
N ASP A 23 -7.92 -22.38 -24.81
CA ASP A 23 -8.24 -20.97 -25.09
C ASP A 23 -8.72 -20.25 -23.81
N ALA A 24 -9.60 -20.88 -23.03
CA ALA A 24 -10.06 -20.32 -21.75
C ALA A 24 -8.92 -20.14 -20.72
N LEU A 25 -7.94 -21.03 -20.70
CA LEU A 25 -6.75 -20.89 -19.86
C LEU A 25 -5.88 -19.72 -20.31
N VAL A 26 -5.64 -19.57 -21.62
CA VAL A 26 -4.86 -18.46 -22.17
C VAL A 26 -5.50 -17.12 -21.84
N GLU A 27 -6.82 -17.00 -22.01
CA GLU A 27 -7.56 -15.78 -21.66
C GLU A 27 -7.49 -15.46 -20.15
N LYS A 28 -7.62 -16.49 -19.31
CA LYS A 28 -7.50 -16.33 -17.85
C LYS A 28 -6.10 -15.84 -17.46
N ASP A 29 -5.06 -16.42 -18.04
CA ASP A 29 -3.67 -16.05 -17.75
C ASP A 29 -3.38 -14.62 -18.22
N ALA A 30 -3.84 -14.25 -19.42
CA ALA A 30 -3.73 -12.88 -19.94
C ALA A 30 -4.44 -11.87 -19.02
N GLY A 31 -5.65 -12.22 -18.54
CA GLY A 31 -6.40 -11.41 -17.57
C GLY A 31 -5.66 -11.26 -16.24
N SER A 32 -5.04 -12.33 -15.73
CA SER A 32 -4.26 -12.32 -14.49
C SER A 32 -3.01 -11.44 -14.60
N VAL A 33 -2.26 -11.57 -15.71
CA VAL A 33 -1.08 -10.75 -15.99
C VAL A 33 -1.44 -9.27 -16.08
N ARG A 34 -2.54 -8.96 -16.79
CA ARG A 34 -3.03 -7.58 -16.91
C ARG A 34 -3.38 -6.98 -15.55
N ARG A 35 -4.16 -7.70 -14.75
CA ARG A 35 -4.57 -7.25 -13.42
C ARG A 35 -3.37 -7.02 -12.50
N SER A 36 -2.37 -7.90 -12.56
CA SER A 36 -1.14 -7.76 -11.78
C SER A 36 -0.39 -6.48 -12.15
N ARG A 37 -0.29 -6.15 -13.44
CA ARG A 37 0.34 -4.90 -13.91
C ARG A 37 -0.45 -3.66 -13.49
N GLU A 38 -1.77 -3.71 -13.54
CA GLU A 38 -2.64 -2.60 -13.11
C GLU A 38 -2.46 -2.31 -11.61
N ILE A 39 -2.36 -3.35 -10.78
CA ILE A 39 -2.12 -3.20 -9.34
C ILE A 39 -0.70 -2.72 -9.05
N ALA A 40 0.31 -3.21 -9.77
CA ALA A 40 1.69 -2.73 -9.62
C ALA A 40 1.81 -1.23 -9.95
N ALA A 41 1.16 -0.78 -11.04
CA ALA A 41 1.09 0.65 -11.36
C ALA A 41 0.40 1.44 -10.25
N LEU A 42 -0.73 0.93 -9.75
CA LEU A 42 -1.46 1.57 -8.67
C LEU A 42 -0.63 1.72 -7.39
N ARG A 43 0.11 0.67 -7.01
CA ARG A 43 0.99 0.70 -5.84
C ARG A 43 2.05 1.80 -5.98
N ARG A 44 2.66 1.95 -7.16
CA ARG A 44 3.63 3.03 -7.41
C ARG A 44 3.03 4.42 -7.25
N ASP A 45 1.86 4.65 -7.84
CA ASP A 45 1.14 5.92 -7.70
C ASP A 45 0.83 6.23 -6.22
N ALA A 46 0.35 5.23 -5.48
CA ALA A 46 0.03 5.34 -4.06
C ALA A 46 1.27 5.66 -3.21
N ILE A 47 2.42 5.10 -3.53
CA ILE A 47 3.66 5.36 -2.78
C ILE A 47 4.15 6.79 -3.03
N ALA A 48 4.10 7.24 -4.28
CA ALA A 48 4.40 8.63 -4.63
C ALA A 48 3.44 9.59 -3.91
N GLU A 49 2.16 9.24 -3.81
CA GLU A 49 1.15 9.98 -3.02
C GLU A 49 1.54 10.04 -1.54
N LEU A 50 1.91 8.90 -0.92
CA LEU A 50 2.31 8.84 0.50
C LEU A 50 3.52 9.73 0.79
N TYR A 51 4.54 9.65 -0.07
CA TYR A 51 5.71 10.51 0.03
C TYR A 51 5.35 11.98 -0.14
N GLY A 52 4.51 12.31 -1.14
CA GLY A 52 4.02 13.68 -1.37
C GLY A 52 3.35 14.27 -0.14
N ILE A 53 2.49 13.50 0.54
CA ILE A 53 1.84 13.93 1.79
C ILE A 53 2.90 14.29 2.87
N CYS A 54 3.92 13.44 3.04
CA CYS A 54 4.99 13.67 4.01
C CYS A 54 5.86 14.87 3.63
N PHE A 55 6.23 14.98 2.36
CA PHE A 55 7.03 16.06 1.81
C PHE A 55 6.33 17.41 1.93
N ASP A 56 5.06 17.49 1.56
CA ASP A 56 4.29 18.72 1.62
C ASP A 56 4.09 19.17 3.08
N PHE A 57 3.89 18.22 4.00
CA PHE A 57 3.84 18.51 5.44
C PHE A 57 5.17 19.12 5.94
N VAL A 58 6.29 18.45 5.69
CA VAL A 58 7.63 18.94 6.11
C VAL A 58 7.94 20.30 5.49
N SER A 59 7.67 20.47 4.20
CA SER A 59 7.86 21.74 3.49
C SER A 59 7.02 22.86 4.09
N ALA A 60 5.74 22.59 4.40
CA ALA A 60 4.84 23.56 5.00
C ALA A 60 5.32 23.99 6.39
N VAL A 61 5.74 23.04 7.23
CA VAL A 61 6.26 23.35 8.57
C VAL A 61 7.55 24.15 8.49
N ASN A 62 8.52 23.71 7.67
CA ASN A 62 9.79 24.41 7.51
C ASN A 62 9.63 25.83 6.95
N GLY A 63 8.62 26.07 6.10
CA GLY A 63 8.28 27.42 5.62
C GLY A 63 7.81 28.38 6.72
N LEU A 64 7.36 27.86 7.88
CA LEU A 64 6.89 28.63 9.03
C LEU A 64 7.94 28.74 10.16
N LEU A 65 8.94 27.86 10.18
CA LEU A 65 9.97 27.85 11.22
C LEU A 65 10.98 28.98 11.03
N SER A 66 11.17 29.79 12.07
CA SER A 66 12.23 30.81 12.11
C SER A 66 13.56 30.28 12.66
N ARG A 67 13.51 29.14 13.38
CA ARG A 67 14.66 28.48 14.01
C ARG A 67 14.42 26.97 14.02
N GLY A 68 15.43 26.21 13.64
CA GLY A 68 15.33 24.75 13.54
C GLY A 68 14.80 24.29 12.19
N GLU A 69 14.70 22.97 12.05
CA GLU A 69 14.33 22.29 10.81
C GLU A 69 13.66 20.97 11.17
N VAL A 70 12.65 20.62 10.38
CA VAL A 70 12.08 19.27 10.29
C VAL A 70 12.74 18.59 9.09
N VAL A 71 13.35 17.43 9.31
CA VAL A 71 14.07 16.68 8.28
C VAL A 71 13.21 15.53 7.80
N LEU A 72 13.10 15.38 6.48
CA LEU A 72 12.51 14.22 5.82
C LEU A 72 13.62 13.29 5.35
N ASP A 73 13.47 11.99 5.61
CA ASP A 73 14.35 10.94 5.14
C ASP A 73 13.54 9.81 4.47
N PRO A 74 13.82 9.43 3.21
CA PRO A 74 14.79 10.08 2.33
C PRO A 74 14.35 11.51 1.95
N PRO A 75 15.29 12.43 1.65
CA PRO A 75 14.96 13.82 1.30
C PRO A 75 14.38 13.97 -0.11
N GLU A 76 14.61 12.98 -0.97
CA GLU A 76 14.05 12.89 -2.32
C GLU A 76 13.46 11.50 -2.54
N PHE A 77 12.34 11.44 -3.26
CA PHE A 77 11.74 10.18 -3.69
C PHE A 77 12.07 9.91 -5.14
N SER A 78 12.55 8.69 -5.40
CA SER A 78 12.65 8.17 -6.77
C SER A 78 11.84 6.88 -6.87
N GLU A 79 11.13 6.69 -7.97
CA GLU A 79 10.34 5.47 -8.19
C GLU A 79 11.19 4.18 -8.13
N GLY A 80 12.49 4.29 -8.41
CA GLY A 80 13.44 3.18 -8.32
C GLY A 80 13.99 2.88 -6.93
N ALA A 81 13.74 3.75 -5.93
CA ALA A 81 14.13 3.52 -4.54
C ALA A 81 13.15 2.60 -3.78
N PHE A 82 11.99 2.33 -4.37
CA PHE A 82 10.99 1.43 -3.80
C PHE A 82 11.38 -0.04 -4.01
N ASP A 83 11.36 -0.80 -2.92
CA ASP A 83 11.46 -2.26 -2.95
C ASP A 83 10.06 -2.88 -2.82
N GLU A 84 9.53 -3.44 -3.92
CA GLU A 84 8.21 -4.09 -3.93
C GLU A 84 8.14 -5.35 -3.05
N HIS A 85 9.29 -5.92 -2.71
CA HIS A 85 9.43 -7.17 -1.99
C HIS A 85 9.88 -6.99 -0.53
N ALA A 86 10.09 -5.74 -0.09
CA ALA A 86 10.49 -5.43 1.27
C ALA A 86 9.60 -4.33 1.90
N ALA A 87 9.79 -4.13 3.20
CA ALA A 87 9.26 -2.96 3.87
C ALA A 87 10.07 -1.72 3.45
N ASN A 88 9.33 -0.65 3.15
CA ASN A 88 9.87 0.65 2.78
C ASN A 88 9.55 1.63 3.90
N MET A 89 10.36 2.68 4.02
CA MET A 89 10.30 3.57 5.17
C MET A 89 10.50 5.03 4.76
N ILE A 90 9.69 5.90 5.36
CA ILE A 90 9.83 7.35 5.36
C ILE A 90 9.94 7.80 6.81
N GLN A 91 10.86 8.69 7.13
CA GLN A 91 11.02 9.26 8.46
C GLN A 91 10.92 10.78 8.43
N ILE A 92 10.24 11.34 9.42
CA ILE A 92 10.19 12.77 9.69
C ILE A 92 10.81 12.99 11.07
N ASN A 93 11.87 13.79 11.15
CA ASN A 93 12.61 14.03 12.38
C ASN A 93 12.64 15.52 12.74
N VAL A 94 12.37 15.83 14.01
CA VAL A 94 12.63 17.14 14.60
C VAL A 94 13.27 16.98 15.97
N ARG A 95 14.54 17.35 16.10
CA ARG A 95 15.30 17.34 17.36
C ARG A 95 15.14 16.03 18.16
N GLY A 96 15.21 14.89 17.49
CA GLY A 96 15.11 13.57 18.14
C GLY A 96 13.67 13.09 18.41
N ARG A 97 12.65 13.84 17.98
CA ARG A 97 11.27 13.35 17.86
C ARG A 97 11.11 12.82 16.44
N ILE A 98 10.68 11.57 16.31
CA ILE A 98 10.66 10.86 15.04
C ILE A 98 9.25 10.35 14.79
N LEU A 99 8.70 10.69 13.62
CA LEU A 99 7.60 9.96 13.01
C LEU A 99 8.20 9.03 11.95
N GLN A 100 7.87 7.74 12.02
CA GLN A 100 8.31 6.73 11.08
C GLN A 100 7.08 6.14 10.41
N VAL A 101 7.04 6.23 9.09
CA VAL A 101 6.01 5.65 8.23
C VAL A 101 6.64 4.48 7.52
N GLU A 102 6.26 3.26 7.91
CA GLU A 102 6.66 2.04 7.20
C GLU A 102 5.49 1.54 6.37
N PHE A 103 5.77 1.04 5.18
CA PHE A 103 4.77 0.47 4.29
C PHE A 103 5.35 -0.63 3.40
N LYS A 104 4.50 -1.54 2.97
CA LYS A 104 4.87 -2.66 2.10
C LYS A 104 3.68 -3.06 1.22
N THR A 105 3.98 -3.90 0.23
CA THR A 105 2.93 -4.56 -0.55
C THR A 105 2.26 -5.67 0.24
N THR A 106 0.97 -5.87 -0.04
CA THR A 106 0.23 -7.05 0.40
C THR A 106 0.70 -8.29 -0.37
N ALA A 107 0.65 -9.46 0.28
CA ALA A 107 1.03 -10.73 -0.33
C ALA A 107 0.14 -11.09 -1.53
N GLU A 108 -1.15 -10.77 -1.44
CA GLU A 108 -2.08 -10.83 -2.56
C GLU A 108 -2.16 -9.48 -3.28
N LEU A 109 -2.78 -9.43 -4.47
CA LEU A 109 -2.99 -8.16 -5.18
C LEU A 109 -3.87 -7.17 -4.40
N VAL A 110 -4.83 -7.71 -3.63
CA VAL A 110 -5.77 -6.98 -2.79
C VAL A 110 -6.02 -7.80 -1.53
N SER A 111 -5.93 -7.18 -0.36
CA SER A 111 -6.23 -7.80 0.94
C SER A 111 -7.42 -7.11 1.63
N THR A 112 -8.02 -7.82 2.57
CA THR A 112 -9.02 -7.32 3.54
C THR A 112 -8.79 -7.87 4.95
N GLU A 113 -7.59 -8.41 5.22
CA GLU A 113 -7.29 -9.20 6.42
C GLU A 113 -7.24 -8.32 7.67
N ASP A 114 -6.37 -7.31 7.67
CA ASP A 114 -6.17 -6.42 8.82
C ASP A 114 -7.13 -5.21 8.81
N PHE A 115 -7.72 -4.93 7.64
CA PHE A 115 -8.69 -3.86 7.46
C PHE A 115 -9.78 -4.27 6.49
N ARG A 116 -11.05 -4.12 6.90
CA ARG A 116 -12.21 -4.63 6.14
C ARG A 116 -12.44 -3.93 4.80
N VAL A 117 -11.84 -2.75 4.59
CA VAL A 117 -11.89 -2.04 3.32
C VAL A 117 -10.78 -2.60 2.43
N PRO A 118 -11.07 -3.06 1.19
CA PRO A 118 -10.05 -3.63 0.32
C PRO A 118 -8.83 -2.70 0.15
N TYR A 119 -7.62 -3.24 0.25
CA TYR A 119 -6.38 -2.45 0.18
C TYR A 119 -5.28 -3.21 -0.57
N THR A 120 -4.27 -2.49 -1.05
CA THR A 120 -3.13 -3.11 -1.79
C THR A 120 -1.77 -2.84 -1.16
N LEU A 121 -1.65 -1.80 -0.34
CA LEU A 121 -0.51 -1.49 0.52
C LEU A 121 -0.96 -1.43 1.97
N GLU A 122 -0.08 -1.84 2.87
CA GLU A 122 -0.28 -1.81 4.31
C GLU A 122 1.00 -1.39 5.02
N GLY A 123 0.87 -0.95 6.26
CA GLY A 123 2.00 -0.51 7.06
C GLY A 123 1.56 0.10 8.37
N PHE A 124 2.43 0.92 8.94
CA PHE A 124 2.15 1.62 10.18
C PHE A 124 2.90 2.94 10.27
N VAL A 125 2.38 3.78 11.16
CA VAL A 125 3.00 5.02 11.58
C VAL A 125 3.37 4.85 13.04
N ARG A 126 4.65 5.08 13.35
CA ARG A 126 5.18 5.05 14.70
C ARG A 126 5.69 6.41 15.10
N ALA A 127 5.45 6.76 16.36
CA ALA A 127 5.89 8.01 16.95
C ALA A 127 6.89 7.71 18.07
N PHE A 128 8.06 8.36 18.03
CA PHE A 128 9.14 8.18 18.98
C PHE A 128 9.58 9.53 19.56
N ASN A 129 9.73 9.59 20.88
CA ASN A 129 10.50 10.61 21.57
C ASN A 129 11.22 9.96 22.77
N GLN A 130 12.15 10.69 23.39
CA GLN A 130 12.95 10.15 24.49
C GLN A 130 12.07 9.68 25.67
N ASP A 131 11.02 10.42 26.02
CA ASP A 131 10.11 10.07 27.11
C ASP A 131 9.29 8.79 26.84
N LEU A 132 8.92 8.55 25.57
CA LEU A 132 8.22 7.35 25.11
C LEU A 132 9.14 6.14 25.13
N LEU A 133 10.38 6.31 24.65
CA LEU A 133 11.40 5.27 24.68
C LEU A 133 11.78 4.87 26.11
N ASP A 134 11.95 5.83 27.02
CA ASP A 134 12.26 5.58 28.43
C ASP A 134 11.13 4.84 29.17
N LYS A 135 9.90 4.86 28.61
CA LYS A 135 8.72 4.15 29.15
C LYS A 135 8.39 2.87 28.38
N ASP A 136 9.21 2.48 27.40
CA ASP A 136 8.95 1.37 26.48
C ASP A 136 7.58 1.49 25.76
N ILE A 137 7.11 2.71 25.50
CA ILE A 137 5.86 2.97 24.79
C ILE A 137 6.17 3.34 23.34
N ILE A 138 5.66 2.55 22.40
CA ILE A 138 5.65 2.92 20.98
C ILE A 138 4.18 3.07 20.57
N GLU A 139 3.78 4.29 20.25
CA GLU A 139 2.46 4.52 19.68
C GLU A 139 2.50 4.13 18.20
N GLU A 140 1.70 3.13 17.85
CA GLU A 140 1.62 2.57 16.51
C GLU A 140 0.17 2.65 16.01
N GLN A 141 0.00 3.16 14.80
CA GLN A 141 -1.28 3.14 14.09
C GLN A 141 -1.08 2.53 12.71
N LEU A 142 -2.01 1.70 12.27
CA LEU A 142 -1.93 1.02 10.99
C LEU A 142 -2.25 2.02 9.87
N ILE A 143 -1.65 1.83 8.69
CA ILE A 143 -2.01 2.57 7.48
C ILE A 143 -2.27 1.63 6.31
N PHE A 144 -3.20 2.03 5.44
CA PHE A 144 -3.63 1.23 4.30
C PHE A 144 -3.88 2.12 3.08
N TYR A 145 -3.42 1.69 1.90
CA TYR A 145 -3.88 2.28 0.65
C TYR A 145 -5.12 1.55 0.14
N THR A 146 -6.27 2.19 0.31
CA THR A 146 -7.59 1.57 0.16
C THR A 146 -8.19 1.74 -1.23
N LEU A 147 -8.99 0.76 -1.63
CA LEU A 147 -9.71 0.67 -2.91
C LEU A 147 -11.22 0.83 -2.65
N GLU A 148 -11.67 2.05 -2.39
CA GLU A 148 -13.07 2.33 -2.11
C GLU A 148 -13.88 2.57 -3.39
N LYS A 149 -15.21 2.48 -3.28
CA LYS A 149 -16.11 2.76 -4.41
C LYS A 149 -16.03 4.22 -4.90
N LYS A 150 -15.69 5.15 -3.99
CA LYS A 150 -15.66 6.59 -4.24
C LYS A 150 -14.29 7.12 -4.61
N GLY A 151 -13.27 6.28 -4.61
CA GLY A 151 -11.89 6.69 -4.83
C GLY A 151 -10.90 5.77 -4.15
N ARG A 152 -9.63 6.11 -4.26
CA ARG A 152 -8.52 5.43 -3.62
C ARG A 152 -7.82 6.44 -2.73
N MET A 153 -7.38 6.02 -1.55
CA MET A 153 -6.74 6.92 -0.61
C MET A 153 -5.98 6.17 0.47
N TRP A 154 -4.96 6.81 1.02
CA TRP A 154 -4.35 6.40 2.27
C TRP A 154 -5.27 6.66 3.45
N ARG A 155 -5.35 5.66 4.33
CA ARG A 155 -6.11 5.74 5.58
C ARG A 155 -5.24 5.30 6.73
N PHE A 156 -5.36 5.98 7.86
CA PHE A 156 -4.92 5.42 9.14
C PHE A 156 -6.04 4.59 9.77
N PHE A 157 -5.67 3.66 10.62
CA PHE A 157 -6.55 2.86 11.46
C PHE A 157 -5.90 2.60 12.81
N ASP A 158 -6.57 3.07 13.87
CA ASP A 158 -6.21 2.78 15.25
C ASP A 158 -7.02 1.57 15.72
N ALA A 159 -6.35 0.43 15.86
CA ALA A 159 -6.97 -0.83 16.30
C ALA A 159 -7.48 -0.77 17.75
N ARG A 160 -6.96 0.14 18.59
CA ARG A 160 -7.37 0.27 20.00
C ARG A 160 -8.69 1.01 20.13
N THR A 161 -8.89 2.05 19.32
CA THR A 161 -10.10 2.88 19.35
C THR A 161 -11.07 2.58 18.22
N TYR A 162 -10.69 1.69 17.29
CA TYR A 162 -11.40 1.40 16.04
C TYR A 162 -11.67 2.65 15.19
N ARG A 163 -10.85 3.70 15.35
CA ARG A 163 -10.95 4.93 14.56
C ARG A 163 -10.17 4.79 13.27
N SER A 164 -10.72 5.34 12.19
CA SER A 164 -10.04 5.44 10.90
C SER A 164 -10.37 6.77 10.27
N GLY A 165 -9.40 7.34 9.56
CA GLY A 165 -9.54 8.57 8.81
C GLY A 165 -8.53 8.62 7.66
N PRO A 166 -8.55 9.71 6.86
CA PRO A 166 -7.50 9.95 5.87
C PRO A 166 -6.14 10.03 6.56
N PHE A 167 -5.13 9.42 5.95
CA PHE A 167 -3.75 9.77 6.26
C PHE A 167 -3.42 11.00 5.39
N ASP A 168 -3.40 12.19 6.00
CA ASP A 168 -3.16 13.47 5.34
C ASP A 168 -2.31 14.40 6.22
N GLN A 169 -2.12 15.65 5.80
CA GLN A 169 -1.38 16.62 6.60
C GLN A 169 -2.02 16.89 7.96
N GLY A 170 -3.36 16.88 8.06
CA GLY A 170 -4.07 17.09 9.33
C GLY A 170 -3.78 15.96 10.32
N TYR A 171 -3.71 14.73 9.82
CA TYR A 171 -3.25 13.58 10.59
C TYR A 171 -1.80 13.73 11.07
N LEU A 172 -0.87 14.10 10.18
CA LEU A 172 0.54 14.30 10.54
C LEU A 172 0.74 15.44 11.56
N ILE A 173 -0.02 16.53 11.44
CA ILE A 173 -0.04 17.62 12.43
C ILE A 173 -0.42 17.07 13.80
N ALA A 174 -1.54 16.33 13.88
CA ALA A 174 -2.03 15.80 15.16
C ALA A 174 -1.01 14.86 15.83
N LEU A 175 -0.30 14.03 15.06
CA LEU A 175 0.76 13.17 15.60
C LEU A 175 1.98 13.98 16.06
N MET A 176 2.40 14.99 15.30
CA MET A 176 3.56 15.80 15.66
C MET A 176 3.28 16.66 16.90
N GLU A 177 2.04 17.18 17.05
CA GLU A 177 1.60 17.90 18.25
C GLU A 177 1.64 17.03 19.51
N GLN A 178 1.45 15.72 19.38
CA GLN A 178 1.55 14.78 20.50
C GLN A 178 3.01 14.48 20.91
N LEU A 179 3.96 14.68 20.00
CA LEU A 179 5.37 14.37 20.23
C LEU A 179 6.19 15.51 20.86
N ILE A 180 5.70 16.75 20.73
CA ILE A 180 6.36 17.97 21.20
C ILE A 180 5.91 18.30 22.62
#